data_AF-W1XRS5-F1
#
_entry.id   AF-W1XRS5-F1
#
_cell.length_a   1.000
_cell.length_b   1.000
_cell.length_c   1.000
_cell.angle_alpha   90.00
_cell.angle_beta   90.00
_cell.angle_gamma   90.00
#
_symmetry.space_group_name_H-M   'P 1'
#
loop_
_entity.id
_entity.type
_entity.pdbx_description
1 polymer ?
#
loop_
_entity_poly.entity_id
_entity_poly.type
_entity_poly.pdbx_seq_one_letter_code
_entity_poly.pdbx_strand_id
1 'polypeptide(L)' 'MAKKIMFQGTSSNVGKSILCTALCRIFYRKGFKTVPFKAQNMALNSYVT' A
#
# COMPACT_ATOMS: atom_id res chain seq x y z
N MET A 1 -12.14 -1.72 -16.59
CA MET A 1 -11.95 -0.83 -15.43
C MET A 1 -11.08 -1.54 -14.38
N ALA A 2 -10.06 -0.88 -13.82
CA ALA A 2 -9.17 -1.52 -12.83
C ALA A 2 -9.77 -1.45 -11.41
N LYS A 3 -9.68 -2.54 -10.65
CA LYS A 3 -10.07 -2.56 -9.22
C LYS A 3 -8.99 -1.85 -8.39
N LYS A 4 -9.41 -0.93 -7.52
CA LYS A 4 -8.53 -0.15 -6.62
C LYS A 4 -8.73 -0.62 -5.18
N ILE A 5 -7.65 -1.01 -4.52
CA ILE A 5 -7.66 -1.50 -3.13
C ILE A 5 -6.69 -0.64 -2.33
N MET A 6 -7.15 -0.08 -1.21
CA MET A 6 -6.33 0.73 -0.30
C MET A 6 -6.05 -0.05 0.98
N PHE A 7 -4.77 -0.15 1.34
CA PHE A 7 -4.34 -0.82 2.57
C PHE A 7 -4.13 0.20 3.69
N GLN A 8 -5.08 0.22 4.63
CA GLN A 8 -5.06 1.09 5.80
C GLN A 8 -4.60 0.36 7.06
N GLY A 9 -4.19 1.10 8.06
CA GLY A 9 -3.79 0.57 9.35
C GLY A 9 -3.68 1.69 10.38
N THR A 10 -3.84 1.33 11.65
CA THR A 10 -4.05 2.27 12.77
C THR A 10 -2.77 2.91 13.32
N SER A 11 -1.60 2.38 12.96
CA SER A 11 -0.31 2.93 13.36
C SER A 11 0.72 2.80 12.23
N SER A 12 1.81 3.56 12.31
CA SER A 12 3.02 3.32 11.51
C SER A 12 3.57 1.93 11.84
N ASN A 13 4.27 1.29 10.89
CA ASN A 13 4.94 -0.01 11.10
C ASN A 13 4.08 -1.25 11.39
N VAL A 14 2.75 -1.17 11.39
CA VAL A 14 1.86 -2.35 11.56
C VAL A 14 1.86 -3.36 10.38
N GLY A 15 2.87 -3.32 9.50
CA GLY A 15 3.01 -4.29 8.41
C GLY A 15 2.19 -4.01 7.14
N LYS A 16 1.59 -2.82 6.98
CA LYS A 16 0.80 -2.45 5.77
C LYS A 16 1.52 -2.73 4.45
N SER A 17 2.80 -2.36 4.36
CA SER A 17 3.60 -2.57 3.15
C SER A 17 3.84 -4.06 2.88
N ILE A 18 4.10 -4.86 3.92
CA ILE A 18 4.29 -6.31 3.81
C ILE A 18 3.01 -6.97 3.31
N LEU A 19 1.87 -6.59 3.88
CA LEU A 19 0.56 -7.11 3.46
C LEU A 19 0.24 -6.76 2.00
N CYS A 20 0.50 -5.51 1.60
CA CYS A 20 0.36 -5.07 0.21
C CYS A 20 1.21 -5.93 -0.74
N THR A 21 2.50 -6.13 -0.41
CA THR A 21 3.41 -6.99 -1.20
C THR A 21 2.93 -8.43 -1.29
N ALA A 22 2.46 -9.03 -0.19
CA ALA A 22 1.94 -10.39 -0.17
C ALA A 22 0.72 -10.55 -1.10
N LEU A 23 -0.21 -9.60 -1.06
CA LEU A 23 -1.39 -9.62 -1.92
C LEU A 23 -1.04 -9.37 -3.39
N CYS A 24 -0.12 -8.45 -3.68
CA CYS A 24 0.40 -8.29 -5.04
C CYS A 24 0.96 -9.60 -5.58
N ARG A 25 1.73 -10.35 -4.77
CA ARG A 25 2.28 -11.65 -5.17
C ARG A 25 1.19 -12.70 -5.40
N ILE A 26 0.15 -12.76 -4.56
CA ILE A 26 -0.99 -13.69 -4.76
C ILE A 26 -1.72 -13.36 -6.06
N PHE A 27 -2.04 -12.09 -6.31
CA PHE A 27 -2.73 -11.69 -7.52
C PHE A 27 -1.90 -11.94 -8.79
N TYR A 28 -0.60 -11.68 -8.73
CA TYR A 28 0.32 -12.03 -9.82
C TYR A 28 0.29 -13.53 -10.11
N ARG A 29 0.35 -14.39 -9.09
CA ARG A 29 0.25 -15.85 -9.25
C ARG A 29 -1.09 -16.32 -9.82
N LYS A 30 -2.16 -15.52 -9.65
CA LYS A 30 -3.48 -15.77 -10.23
C LYS A 30 -3.65 -15.17 -11.64
N GLY A 31 -2.56 -14.65 -12.25
CA GLY A 31 -2.56 -14.09 -13.60
C GLY A 31 -3.02 -12.63 -13.71
N PHE A 32 -3.23 -11.93 -12.58
CA PHE A 32 -3.60 -10.52 -12.61
C PHE A 32 -2.38 -9.60 -12.73
N LYS A 33 -2.53 -8.52 -13.49
CA LYS A 33 -1.59 -7.40 -13.50
C LYS A 33 -1.85 -6.52 -12.28
N THR A 34 -0.87 -6.43 -11.38
CA THR A 34 -0.93 -5.58 -10.18
C THR A 34 -0.04 -4.36 -10.33
N VAL A 35 -0.54 -3.18 -9.95
CA VAL A 35 0.22 -1.93 -9.93
C VAL A 35 0.16 -1.35 -8.52
N PRO A 36 1.16 -1.62 -7.65
CA PRO A 36 1.18 -1.06 -6.31
C PRO A 36 1.43 0.45 -6.37
N PHE A 37 0.69 1.21 -5.58
CA PHE A 37 0.84 2.66 -5.45
C PHE A 37 0.97 3.02 -3.97
N LYS A 38 2.00 3.80 -3.63
CA LYS A 38 2.17 4.34 -2.28
C LYS A 38 1.56 5.74 -2.26
N ALA A 39 0.38 5.87 -1.65
CA ALA A 39 -0.20 7.18 -1.38
C ALA A 39 0.76 7.99 -0.51
N GLN A 40 0.86 9.29 -0.78
CA GLN A 40 1.76 10.19 -0.08
C GLN A 40 1.47 10.15 1.42
N ASN A 41 2.53 10.05 2.23
CA ASN A 41 2.40 10.03 3.67
C ASN A 41 1.95 11.41 4.16
N MET A 42 0.75 11.50 4.75
CA MET A 42 0.18 12.71 5.33
C MET A 42 0.79 13.02 6.72
N ALA A 43 2.10 12.82 6.88
CA ALA A 43 2.83 13.07 8.11
C ALA A 43 3.84 14.23 7.98
N LEU A 44 3.92 14.88 6.82
CA LEU A 44 4.83 16.00 6.54
C LEU A 44 4.24 17.37 6.97
N ASN A 45 3.58 17.41 8.13
CA ASN A 45 3.65 18.59 9.00
C ASN A 45 4.86 18.44 9.94
N SER A 46 5.99 17.89 9.47
CA SER A 46 7.25 18.02 10.19
C SER A 46 7.71 19.46 10.00
N TYR A 47 7.22 20.31 10.89
CA TYR A 47 7.65 21.68 11.14
C TYR A 47 9.11 21.90 10.69
N VAL A 48 9.29 22.65 9.61
CA VAL A 48 10.59 23.23 9.25
C VAL A 48 10.75 24.45 10.14
N THR A 49 11.59 24.33 11.17
CA THR A 49 12.17 25.50 11.88
C THR A 49 13.40 25.96 11.12
#